data_AF-A0A9P1DRH2-F1
#
_entry.id   AF-A0A9P1DRH2-F1
#
_cell.length_a   1.000
_cell.length_b   1.000
_cell.length_c   1.000
_cell.angle_alpha   90.00
_cell.angle_beta   90.00
_cell.angle_gamma   90.00
#
_symmetry.space_group_name_H-M   'P 1'
#
loop_
_entity.id
_entity.type
_entity.pdbx_description
1 polymer ?
#
loop_
_entity_poly.entity_id
_entity_poly.type
_entity_poly.pdbx_seq_one_letter_code
_entity_poly.pdbx_strand_id
1 'polypeptide(L)'
;MAGPGMPQATDFSRTKRESRGRLGRWIILLDSWPMCPAVELYYDSGVRSGRDVAKALCLGARGVGIGRPYYWAAACGGEEGIVQLVQQLTAELKLCMQQLGVSQLRQLNPRLLAWDRLQSNL
;
A
#
# COMPACT_ATOMS: atom_id res chain seq x y z
N MET A 1 6.26 -14.44 -39.89
CA MET A 1 5.09 -13.62 -39.54
C MET A 1 5.23 -13.20 -38.10
N ALA A 2 5.71 -11.98 -37.88
CA ALA A 2 5.87 -11.38 -36.56
C ALA A 2 4.59 -10.61 -36.22
N GLY A 3 4.01 -10.88 -35.04
CA GLY A 3 2.84 -10.17 -34.54
C GLY A 3 3.13 -8.70 -34.23
N PRO A 4 2.10 -7.85 -34.12
CA PRO A 4 2.27 -6.42 -33.88
C PRO A 4 3.00 -6.17 -32.55
N GLY A 5 4.01 -5.30 -32.62
CA GLY A 5 5.06 -5.12 -31.61
C GLY A 5 4.55 -4.88 -30.19
N MET A 6 5.05 -5.71 -29.28
CA MET A 6 4.96 -5.51 -27.84
C MET A 6 5.63 -4.17 -27.48
N PRO A 7 4.92 -3.20 -26.86
CA PRO A 7 5.59 -2.03 -26.32
C PRO A 7 6.50 -2.47 -25.18
N GLN A 8 7.80 -2.16 -25.29
CA GLN A 8 8.78 -2.54 -24.28
C GLN A 8 8.50 -1.85 -22.95
N ALA A 9 8.75 -2.58 -21.86
CA ALA A 9 8.55 -2.17 -20.47
C ALA A 9 9.60 -1.12 -20.03
N THR A 10 9.65 0.00 -20.72
CA THR A 10 10.55 1.10 -20.44
C THR A 10 9.72 2.37 -20.42
N ASP A 11 9.04 2.64 -19.30
CA ASP A 11 9.01 3.98 -18.67
C ASP A 11 7.88 4.09 -17.62
N PHE A 12 8.17 3.75 -16.37
CA PHE A 12 7.31 3.97 -15.20
C PHE A 12 7.16 5.47 -14.85
N SER A 13 8.07 6.33 -15.35
CA SER A 13 8.12 7.75 -15.01
C SER A 13 7.05 8.57 -15.74
N ARG A 14 6.54 8.08 -16.89
CA ARG A 14 5.50 8.75 -17.68
C ARG A 14 4.13 8.72 -17.01
N THR A 15 3.78 7.61 -16.35
CA THR A 15 2.49 7.40 -15.69
C THR A 15 2.30 8.29 -14.47
N LYS A 16 3.40 8.71 -13.82
CA LYS A 16 3.38 9.55 -12.62
C LYS A 16 3.02 11.02 -12.91
N ARG A 17 3.21 11.48 -14.15
CA ARG A 17 3.07 12.90 -14.53
C ARG A 17 1.64 13.31 -14.89
N GLU A 18 0.78 12.36 -15.25
CA GLU A 18 -0.58 12.61 -15.73
C GLU A 18 -1.65 12.68 -14.63
N SER A 19 -1.29 12.34 -13.38
CA SER A 19 -2.27 12.13 -12.30
C SER A 19 -2.40 13.27 -11.29
N ARG A 20 -1.92 14.47 -11.60
CA ARG A 20 -1.94 15.60 -10.67
C ARG A 20 -3.34 16.08 -10.25
N GLY A 21 -4.43 15.52 -10.78
CA GLY A 21 -5.80 16.03 -10.56
C GLY A 21 -6.92 15.04 -10.22
N ARG A 22 -6.67 13.73 -10.05
CA ARG A 22 -7.76 12.76 -9.72
C ARG A 22 -7.29 11.70 -8.72
N LEU A 23 -7.34 12.07 -7.45
CA LEU A 23 -6.75 11.33 -6.32
C LEU A 23 -7.43 9.98 -6.00
N GLY A 24 -8.55 9.63 -6.63
CA GLY A 24 -9.26 8.36 -6.39
C GLY A 24 -9.01 7.23 -7.40
N ARG A 25 -8.31 7.47 -8.52
CA ARG A 25 -8.29 6.54 -9.67
C ARG A 25 -7.26 5.40 -9.58
N TRP A 26 -6.27 5.51 -8.70
CA TRP A 26 -5.16 4.55 -8.64
C TRP A 26 -5.52 3.19 -8.04
N ILE A 27 -6.51 3.14 -7.14
CA ILE A 27 -6.92 1.88 -6.52
C ILE A 27 -7.74 1.00 -7.47
N ILE A 28 -8.47 1.61 -8.43
CA ILE A 28 -9.36 0.90 -9.37
C ILE A 28 -8.61 0.37 -10.60
N LEU A 29 -7.45 0.93 -10.96
CA LEU A 29 -6.70 0.45 -12.13
C LEU A 29 -6.06 -0.94 -11.93
N LEU A 30 -5.96 -1.43 -10.70
CA LEU A 30 -5.44 -2.76 -10.39
C LEU A 30 -6.46 -3.88 -10.65
N ASP A 31 -7.76 -3.63 -10.48
CA ASP A 31 -8.82 -4.60 -10.79
C ASP A 31 -8.98 -4.86 -12.30
N SER A 32 -8.45 -3.96 -13.14
CA SER A 32 -8.60 -4.00 -14.59
C SER A 32 -7.32 -4.38 -15.36
N TRP A 33 -6.24 -4.82 -14.72
CA TRP A 33 -5.07 -5.34 -15.45
C TRP A 33 -5.31 -6.80 -15.86
N PRO A 34 -5.76 -7.10 -17.10
CA PRO A 34 -6.35 -8.39 -17.44
C PRO A 34 -5.32 -9.49 -17.69
N MET A 35 -4.05 -9.27 -17.35
CA MET A 35 -2.93 -10.06 -17.89
C MET A 35 -2.10 -10.81 -16.85
N CYS A 36 -2.25 -10.56 -15.55
CA CYS A 36 -1.34 -11.13 -14.56
C CYS A 36 -2.03 -11.57 -13.25
N PRO A 37 -2.68 -12.75 -13.20
CA PRO A 37 -3.31 -13.29 -11.99
C PRO A 37 -2.31 -13.70 -10.88
N ALA A 38 -1.01 -13.48 -11.06
CA ALA A 38 0.05 -13.97 -10.16
C ALA A 38 1.04 -12.87 -9.70
N VAL A 39 0.67 -11.59 -9.77
CA VAL A 39 1.56 -10.49 -9.36
C VAL A 39 1.28 -10.08 -7.92
N GLU A 40 2.31 -10.09 -7.09
CA GLU A 40 2.23 -9.57 -5.73
C GLU A 40 2.16 -8.03 -5.76
N LEU A 41 1.13 -7.48 -5.11
CA LEU A 41 0.92 -6.04 -5.03
C LEU A 41 1.62 -5.46 -3.80
N TYR A 42 2.51 -4.50 -3.98
CA TYR A 42 3.11 -3.74 -2.88
C TYR A 42 2.58 -2.32 -2.89
N TYR A 43 2.30 -1.77 -1.70
CA TYR A 43 1.81 -0.40 -1.54
C TYR A 43 2.85 0.47 -0.86
N ASP A 44 3.14 1.63 -1.44
CA ASP A 44 3.82 2.74 -0.76
C ASP A 44 3.16 4.03 -1.22
N SER A 45 2.95 4.95 -0.27
CA SER A 45 2.59 6.36 -0.42
C SER A 45 1.88 6.78 0.86
N GLY A 46 2.61 7.46 1.75
CA GLY A 46 2.01 8.13 2.90
C GLY A 46 1.75 7.26 4.14
N VAL A 47 2.34 6.06 4.24
CA VAL A 47 2.19 5.16 5.40
C VAL A 47 2.90 5.75 6.62
N ARG A 48 2.17 6.06 7.70
CA ARG A 48 2.75 6.68 8.91
C ARG A 48 2.46 5.92 10.20
N SER A 49 1.50 4.99 10.18
CA SER A 49 1.08 4.23 11.35
C SER A 49 0.77 2.78 10.99
N GLY A 50 0.69 1.91 12.00
CA GLY A 50 0.26 0.52 11.83
C GLY A 50 -1.16 0.39 11.26
N ARG A 51 -2.03 1.39 11.45
CA ARG A 51 -3.38 1.44 10.86
C ARG A 51 -3.35 1.65 9.34
N ASP A 52 -2.39 2.42 8.84
CA ASP A 52 -2.23 2.62 7.39
C ASP A 52 -1.74 1.33 6.73
N VAL A 53 -0.84 0.60 7.41
CA VAL A 53 -0.41 -0.73 6.99
C VAL A 53 -1.61 -1.68 6.96
N ALA A 54 -2.42 -1.74 8.03
CA ALA A 54 -3.61 -2.60 8.08
C ALA A 54 -4.60 -2.31 6.94
N LYS A 55 -4.85 -1.03 6.63
CA LYS A 55 -5.72 -0.64 5.51
C LYS A 55 -5.18 -1.11 4.17
N ALA A 56 -3.88 -0.93 3.90
CA ALA A 56 -3.27 -1.39 2.66
C ALA A 56 -3.34 -2.91 2.52
N LEU A 57 -3.09 -3.66 3.60
CA LEU A 57 -3.23 -5.11 3.63
C LEU A 57 -4.68 -5.56 3.40
N CYS A 58 -5.66 -4.88 4.02
CA CYS A 58 -7.08 -5.14 3.76
C CYS A 58 -7.47 -4.91 2.29
N LEU A 59 -6.79 -4.02 1.58
CA LEU A 59 -7.01 -3.73 0.15
C LEU A 59 -6.26 -4.70 -0.78
N GLY A 60 -5.58 -5.72 -0.24
CA GLY A 60 -4.90 -6.76 -1.03
C GLY A 60 -3.42 -6.52 -1.26
N ALA A 61 -2.79 -5.54 -0.59
CA ALA A 61 -1.34 -5.42 -0.63
C ALA A 61 -0.68 -6.63 0.07
N ARG A 62 0.34 -7.19 -0.56
CA ARG A 62 1.26 -8.20 -0.01
C ARG A 62 2.20 -7.62 1.04
N GLY A 63 2.62 -6.37 0.83
CA GLY A 63 3.55 -5.66 1.69
C GLY A 63 3.43 -4.16 1.52
N VAL A 64 3.97 -3.42 2.50
CA VAL A 64 3.85 -1.97 2.57
C VAL A 64 5.23 -1.34 2.74
N GLY A 65 5.58 -0.41 1.84
CA GLY A 65 6.82 0.35 1.88
C GLY A 65 6.74 1.54 2.85
N ILE A 66 7.89 1.89 3.45
CA ILE A 66 8.04 3.03 4.35
C ILE A 66 9.06 4.01 3.75
N GLY A 67 8.57 5.12 3.20
CA GLY A 67 9.41 6.20 2.66
C GLY A 67 9.90 7.18 3.75
N ARG A 68 9.33 8.39 3.78
CA ARG A 68 9.78 9.51 4.66
C ARG A 68 10.06 9.14 6.13
N PRO A 69 9.22 8.34 6.83
CA PRO A 69 9.49 8.00 8.22
C PRO A 69 10.81 7.27 8.42
N TYR A 70 11.21 6.42 7.48
CA TYR A 70 12.49 5.71 7.52
C TYR A 70 13.66 6.71 7.52
N TYR A 71 13.64 7.69 6.61
CA TYR A 71 14.67 8.72 6.53
C TYR A 71 14.74 9.60 7.78
N TRP A 72 13.60 9.94 8.38
CA TRP A 72 13.56 10.72 9.61
C TRP A 72 14.09 9.94 10.81
N ALA A 73 13.72 8.67 10.93
CA ALA A 73 14.23 7.78 11.95
C ALA A 73 15.76 7.63 11.85
N ALA A 74 16.25 7.43 10.62
CA ALA A 74 17.69 7.39 10.32
C ALA A 74 18.40 8.70 10.69
N ALA A 75 17.80 9.84 10.37
CA ALA A 75 18.39 11.16 10.66
C ALA A 75 18.42 11.47 12.16
N CYS A 76 17.40 11.05 12.92
CA CYS A 76 17.28 11.36 14.35
C CYS A 76 18.04 10.37 15.25
N GLY A 77 18.07 9.09 14.90
CA GLY A 77 18.61 8.03 15.76
C GLY A 77 19.45 7.00 15.03
N GLY A 78 19.86 7.26 13.79
CA GLY A 78 20.64 6.32 12.99
C GLY A 78 19.94 4.98 12.83
N GLU A 79 20.72 3.90 12.94
CA GLU A 79 20.22 2.53 12.87
C GLU A 79 19.22 2.20 13.99
N GLU A 80 19.51 2.61 15.22
CA GLU A 80 18.61 2.37 16.36
C GLU A 80 17.25 3.05 16.16
N GLY A 81 17.24 4.27 15.62
CA GLY A 81 16.01 4.98 15.27
C GLY A 81 15.17 4.21 14.25
N ILE A 82 15.80 3.62 13.23
CA ILE A 82 15.11 2.77 12.23
C ILE A 82 14.51 1.53 12.90
N VAL A 83 15.27 0.86 13.78
CA VAL A 83 14.77 -0.32 14.51
C VAL A 83 13.56 0.05 15.36
N GLN A 84 13.62 1.16 16.10
CA GLN A 84 12.51 1.67 16.89
C GLN A 84 11.28 1.98 16.04
N LEU A 85 11.46 2.61 14.87
CA LEU A 85 10.37 2.88 13.92
C LEU A 85 9.67 1.58 13.49
N VAL A 86 10.43 0.56 13.10
CA VAL A 86 9.87 -0.72 12.65
C VAL A 86 9.15 -1.44 13.79
N GLN A 87 9.72 -1.43 14.99
CA GLN A 87 9.08 -2.00 16.18
C GLN A 87 7.77 -1.28 16.52
N GLN A 88 7.75 0.05 16.48
CA GLN A 88 6.58 0.87 16.73
C GLN A 88 5.47 0.59 15.72
N LEU A 89 5.77 0.61 14.41
CA LEU A 89 4.81 0.29 13.36
C LEU A 89 4.25 -1.13 13.50
N THR A 90 5.11 -2.08 13.89
CA THR A 90 4.70 -3.48 14.13
C THR A 90 3.78 -3.59 15.34
N ALA A 91 4.08 -2.88 16.44
CA ALA A 91 3.25 -2.86 17.63
C ALA A 91 1.87 -2.24 17.36
N GLU A 92 1.84 -1.12 16.63
CA GLU A 92 0.60 -0.47 16.22
C GLU A 92 -0.25 -1.36 15.29
N LEU A 93 0.39 -2.08 14.35
CA LEU A 93 -0.32 -3.02 13.48
C LEU A 93 -0.95 -4.15 14.31
N LYS A 94 -0.19 -4.74 15.25
CA LYS A 94 -0.70 -5.77 16.16
C LYS A 94 -1.87 -5.26 16.99
N LEU A 95 -1.77 -4.05 17.55
CA LEU A 95 -2.86 -3.43 18.31
C LEU A 95 -4.09 -3.22 17.43
N CYS A 96 -3.91 -2.74 16.20
CA CYS A 96 -5.00 -2.57 15.25
C CYS A 96 -5.67 -3.91 14.90
N MET A 97 -4.89 -4.97 14.69
CA MET A 97 -5.40 -6.32 14.46
C MET A 97 -6.22 -6.83 15.64
N GLN A 98 -5.74 -6.63 16.87
CA GLN A 98 -6.48 -6.98 18.09
C GLN A 98 -7.81 -6.23 18.18
N GLN A 99 -7.83 -4.93 17.88
CA GLN A 99 -9.05 -4.12 17.87
C GLN A 99 -10.04 -4.54 16.77
N LEU A 100 -9.54 -5.04 15.63
CA LEU A 100 -10.35 -5.60 14.55
C LEU A 100 -10.80 -7.05 14.83
N GLY A 101 -10.36 -7.66 15.93
CA GLY A 101 -10.67 -9.05 16.26
C GLY A 101 -10.00 -10.07 15.35
N VAL A 102 -8.87 -9.72 14.72
CA VAL A 102 -8.11 -10.62 13.83
C VAL A 102 -6.80 -11.06 14.48
N SER A 103 -6.45 -12.33 14.29
CA SER A 103 -5.23 -12.93 14.85
C SER A 103 -4.14 -13.18 13.81
N GLN A 104 -4.48 -13.09 12.52
CA GLN A 104 -3.57 -13.40 11.42
C GLN A 104 -3.72 -12.41 10.27
N LEU A 105 -2.60 -12.08 9.60
CA LEU A 105 -2.60 -11.10 8.50
C LEU A 105 -3.54 -11.49 7.35
N ARG A 106 -3.70 -12.80 7.06
CA ARG A 106 -4.61 -13.29 6.02
C ARG A 106 -6.10 -13.00 6.27
N GLN A 107 -6.46 -12.63 7.50
CA GLN A 107 -7.82 -12.26 7.87
C GLN A 107 -8.10 -10.79 7.59
N LEU A 108 -7.08 -9.96 7.34
CA LEU A 108 -7.24 -8.59 6.87
C LEU A 108 -7.81 -8.63 5.45
N ASN A 109 -9.04 -8.16 5.30
CA ASN A 109 -9.79 -8.21 4.05
C ASN A 109 -10.67 -6.95 3.89
N PRO A 110 -11.19 -6.65 2.69
CA PRO A 110 -11.91 -5.41 2.42
C PRO A 110 -13.14 -5.17 3.31
N ARG A 111 -13.74 -6.21 3.91
CA ARG A 111 -14.93 -6.08 4.79
C ARG A 111 -14.63 -5.36 6.11
N LEU A 112 -13.36 -5.30 6.50
CA LEU A 112 -12.93 -4.56 7.70
C LEU A 112 -12.81 -3.05 7.44
N LEU A 113 -13.01 -2.62 6.20
CA LEU A 113 -12.99 -1.22 5.81
C LEU A 113 -14.42 -0.69 5.69
N ALA A 114 -14.65 0.53 6.16
CA ALA A 114 -15.91 1.25 5.98
C ALA A 114 -16.02 1.82 4.55
N TRP A 115 -15.99 0.95 3.54
CA TRP A 115 -15.95 1.30 2.12
C TRP A 115 -17.17 2.12 1.70
N ASP A 116 -18.36 1.73 2.17
CA ASP A 116 -19.64 2.39 1.85
C ASP A 116 -19.65 3.87 2.26
N ARG A 117 -18.98 4.19 3.38
CA ARG A 117 -18.89 5.57 3.90
C ARG A 117 -17.97 6.46 3.07
N LEU A 118 -17.00 5.89 2.36
CA LEU A 118 -16.10 6.67 1.51
C LEU A 118 -16.78 7.05 0.19
N GLN A 119 -17.64 6.19 -0.35
CA GLN A 119 -18.36 6.47 -1.59
C GLN A 119 -19.45 7.54 -1.43
N SER A 120 -20.08 7.64 -0.25
CA SER A 120 -21.12 8.65 -0.02
C SER A 120 -20.61 10.09 0.11
N ASN A 121 -19.28 10.29 0.18
CA ASN A 121 -18.63 11.60 0.37
C ASN A 121 -17.73 12.00 -0.81
N LEU A 122 -17.77 11.27 -1.92
CA LEU A 122 -17.05 11.54 -3.18
C LEU A 122 -18.05 11.80 -4.30
#